data_AF-A0A1I7TJC3-F1
#
_entry.id   AF-A0A1I7TJC3-F1
#
_cell.length_a   1.000
_cell.length_b   1.000
_cell.length_c   1.000
_cell.angle_alpha   90.00
_cell.angle_beta   90.00
_cell.angle_gamma   90.00
#
_symmetry.space_group_name_H-M   'P 1'
#
loop_
_entity.id
_entity.type
_entity.pdbx_description
1 polymer ?
#
loop_
_entity_poly.entity_id
_entity_poly.type
_entity_poly.pdbx_seq_one_letter_code
_entity_poly.pdbx_strand_id
1 'polypeptide(L)'
;MLNVSDLLYQIVFHILKFPATTTTTTVAPFPCTVCQPVYDTTCQGLGIPNLLTGCPTALEAGIDYVFNTLNALFPIAPPNSCSTIVICPPTTTLEYIFLGNPIIGPSPVLAWCEETGPDAGTWYAGVSIIARFELASLACRPIIPG
;
A
#
# COMPACT_ATOMS: atom_id res chain seq x y z
N MET A 1 -39.42 -24.82 33.08
CA MET A 1 -39.84 -23.44 32.76
C MET A 1 -38.75 -22.83 31.90
N LEU A 2 -38.98 -22.66 30.60
CA LEU A 2 -38.03 -21.98 29.72
C LEU A 2 -38.07 -20.49 30.05
N ASN A 3 -36.91 -19.91 30.37
CA ASN A 3 -36.81 -18.54 30.83
C ASN A 3 -36.94 -17.58 29.64
N VAL A 4 -37.56 -16.42 29.84
CA VAL A 4 -37.79 -15.42 28.77
C VAL A 4 -36.48 -14.93 28.13
N SER A 5 -35.39 -14.98 28.88
CA SER A 5 -34.02 -14.68 28.41
C SER A 5 -33.48 -15.66 27.37
N ASP A 6 -33.90 -16.93 27.41
CA ASP A 6 -33.47 -17.98 26.47
C ASP A 6 -34.17 -17.82 25.10
N LEU A 7 -35.45 -17.42 25.12
CA LEU A 7 -36.22 -17.07 23.92
C LEU A 7 -35.66 -15.82 23.23
N LEU A 8 -35.26 -14.80 24.00
CA LEU A 8 -34.61 -13.60 23.46
C LEU A 8 -33.29 -13.93 22.75
N TYR A 9 -32.47 -14.83 23.30
CA TYR A 9 -31.20 -15.24 22.69
C TYR A 9 -31.39 -15.98 21.37
N GLN A 10 -32.36 -16.91 21.31
CA GLN A 10 -32.71 -17.65 20.10
C GLN A 10 -33.30 -16.75 18.99
N ILE A 11 -34.10 -15.75 19.38
CA ILE A 11 -34.68 -14.76 18.45
C ILE A 11 -33.59 -13.86 17.87
N VAL A 12 -32.63 -13.40 18.69
CA VAL A 12 -31.49 -12.59 18.21
C VAL A 12 -30.63 -13.38 17.22
N PHE A 13 -30.35 -14.66 17.49
CA PHE A 13 -29.58 -15.52 16.57
C PHE A 13 -30.32 -15.84 15.26
N HIS A 14 -31.64 -15.94 15.27
CA HIS A 14 -32.43 -16.16 14.05
C HIS A 14 -32.62 -14.89 13.21
N ILE A 15 -32.65 -13.70 13.83
CA ILE A 15 -32.84 -12.42 13.11
C ILE A 15 -31.52 -11.84 12.59
N LEU A 16 -30.38 -12.08 13.27
CA LEU A 16 -29.06 -11.56 12.87
C LEU A 16 -28.29 -12.50 11.92
N LYS A 17 -28.98 -13.29 11.10
CA LYS A 17 -28.32 -14.01 10.01
C LYS A 17 -28.02 -13.03 8.88
N PHE A 18 -27.10 -12.10 9.15
CA PHE A 18 -26.48 -11.29 8.12
C PHE A 18 -25.82 -12.28 7.16
N PRO A 19 -26.16 -12.25 5.85
CA PRO A 19 -25.29 -12.90 4.89
C PRO A 19 -23.91 -12.27 5.10
N ALA A 20 -22.92 -13.07 5.47
CA ALA A 20 -21.55 -12.65 5.34
C ALA A 20 -21.35 -12.39 3.85
N THR A 21 -21.46 -11.13 3.44
CA THR A 21 -20.99 -10.70 2.14
C THR A 21 -19.49 -10.89 2.19
N THR A 22 -19.04 -12.08 1.77
CA THR A 22 -17.65 -12.32 1.46
C THR A 22 -17.33 -11.40 0.29
N THR A 23 -16.89 -10.18 0.58
CA THR A 23 -16.23 -9.35 -0.43
C THR A 23 -14.95 -10.10 -0.77
N THR A 24 -15.01 -10.95 -1.79
CA THR A 24 -13.82 -11.44 -2.46
C THR A 24 -13.19 -10.21 -3.08
N THR A 25 -12.31 -9.54 -2.33
CA THR A 25 -11.39 -8.55 -2.89
C THR A 25 -10.45 -9.35 -3.78
N THR A 26 -10.86 -9.59 -5.01
CA THR A 26 -9.93 -9.97 -6.07
C THR A 26 -8.97 -8.80 -6.20
N VAL A 27 -7.81 -8.92 -5.55
CA VAL A 27 -6.71 -7.98 -5.71
C VAL A 27 -6.47 -7.88 -7.21
N ALA A 28 -6.59 -6.67 -7.76
CA ALA A 28 -6.33 -6.46 -9.17
C ALA A 28 -4.92 -6.99 -9.48
N PRO A 29 -4.75 -7.79 -10.55
CA PRO A 29 -3.44 -8.31 -10.90
C PRO A 29 -2.50 -7.12 -11.13
N PHE A 30 -1.26 -7.26 -10.68
CA PHE A 30 -0.24 -6.24 -10.86
C PHE A 30 -0.13 -5.89 -12.36
N PRO A 31 -0.32 -4.62 -12.76
CA PRO A 31 -0.60 -4.27 -14.16
C PRO A 31 0.66 -4.09 -15.02
N CYS A 32 1.82 -4.40 -14.47
CA CYS A 32 3.14 -4.05 -15.01
C CYS A 32 3.94 -5.33 -15.27
N THR A 33 4.83 -5.32 -16.27
CA THR A 33 5.42 -6.56 -16.82
C THR A 33 6.87 -6.75 -16.39
N VAL A 34 7.68 -5.70 -16.47
CA VAL A 34 9.10 -5.69 -16.12
C VAL A 34 9.30 -5.29 -14.68
N CYS A 35 8.59 -4.26 -14.23
CA CYS A 35 8.64 -3.81 -12.84
C CYS A 35 8.09 -4.91 -11.91
N GLN A 36 8.56 -4.93 -10.67
CA GLN A 36 7.92 -5.69 -9.59
C GLN A 36 7.29 -4.72 -8.60
N PRO A 37 6.34 -5.14 -7.76
CA PRO A 37 5.80 -4.29 -6.70
C PRO A 37 6.93 -3.74 -5.80
N VAL A 38 6.94 -2.42 -5.55
CA VAL A 38 7.97 -1.76 -4.72
C VAL A 38 7.60 -1.69 -3.24
N TYR A 39 6.31 -1.81 -2.92
CA TYR A 39 5.86 -1.79 -1.54
C TYR A 39 6.38 -3.01 -0.77
N ASP A 40 6.90 -2.77 0.43
CA ASP A 40 7.55 -3.79 1.26
C ASP A 40 6.60 -4.95 1.59
N THR A 41 6.87 -6.12 1.03
CA THR A 41 6.09 -7.34 1.24
C THR A 41 6.32 -7.97 2.61
N THR A 42 7.30 -7.48 3.38
CA THR A 42 7.52 -7.91 4.76
C THR A 42 6.52 -7.29 5.73
N CYS A 43 5.73 -6.29 5.30
CA CYS A 43 4.65 -5.72 6.10
C CYS A 43 3.51 -6.71 6.29
N GLN A 44 3.32 -7.14 7.54
CA GLN A 44 2.35 -8.16 7.92
C GLN A 44 1.02 -7.61 8.42
N GLY A 45 0.94 -6.30 8.70
CA GLY A 45 -0.24 -5.66 9.24
C GLY A 45 0.07 -4.60 10.29
N LEU A 46 -0.82 -3.61 10.42
CA LEU A 46 -0.72 -2.64 11.51
C LEU A 46 -0.74 -3.36 12.86
N GLY A 47 0.26 -3.07 13.70
CA GLY A 47 0.40 -3.69 15.01
C GLY A 47 1.02 -5.09 15.02
N ILE A 48 1.52 -5.60 13.88
CA ILE A 48 2.21 -6.90 13.79
C ILE A 48 3.69 -6.68 13.43
N PRO A 49 4.65 -7.09 14.28
CA PRO A 49 4.48 -7.88 15.52
C PRO A 49 4.02 -7.05 16.73
N ASN A 50 4.12 -5.72 16.68
CA ASN A 50 3.62 -4.81 17.71
C ASN A 50 3.32 -3.43 17.10
N LEU A 51 2.71 -2.52 17.87
CA LEU A 51 2.30 -1.18 17.42
C LEU A 51 3.45 -0.23 17.09
N LEU A 52 4.67 -0.50 17.57
CA LEU A 52 5.83 0.38 17.37
C LEU A 52 6.62 0.01 16.11
N THR A 53 6.61 -1.26 15.72
CA THR A 53 7.41 -1.76 14.58
C THR A 53 6.57 -2.34 13.44
N GLY A 54 5.29 -2.63 13.67
CA GLY A 54 4.42 -3.22 12.65
C GLY A 54 3.98 -2.19 11.61
N CYS A 55 4.01 -2.58 10.34
CA CYS A 55 3.63 -1.73 9.21
C CYS A 55 2.41 -2.29 8.48
N PRO A 56 1.56 -1.42 7.90
CA PRO A 56 0.41 -1.84 7.12
C PRO A 56 0.87 -2.62 5.90
N THR A 57 0.12 -3.68 5.58
CA THR A 57 0.18 -4.37 4.30
C THR A 57 -0.12 -3.40 3.14
N ALA A 58 0.23 -3.79 1.92
CA ALA A 58 -0.11 -3.02 0.73
C ALA A 58 -1.63 -2.72 0.63
N LEU A 59 -2.47 -3.66 1.04
CA LEU A 59 -3.93 -3.47 1.04
C LEU A 59 -4.38 -2.44 2.09
N GLU A 60 -3.84 -2.51 3.31
CA GLU A 60 -4.17 -1.55 4.37
C GLU A 60 -3.65 -0.14 4.08
N ALA A 61 -2.52 -0.03 3.38
CA ALA A 61 -1.96 1.23 2.91
C ALA A 61 -2.62 1.74 1.61
N GLY A 62 -3.59 1.00 1.04
CA GLY A 62 -4.29 1.39 -0.19
C GLY A 62 -3.36 1.50 -1.41
N ILE A 63 -2.35 0.62 -1.49
CA ILE A 63 -1.37 0.65 -2.57
C ILE A 63 -1.99 0.08 -3.83
N ASP A 64 -2.20 0.97 -4.80
CA ASP A 64 -2.59 0.62 -6.15
C ASP A 64 -1.48 0.95 -7.14
N TYR A 65 -1.29 0.05 -8.10
CA TYR A 65 -0.38 0.24 -9.22
C TYR A 65 -1.18 0.52 -10.48
N VAL A 66 -0.67 1.41 -11.31
CA VAL A 66 -1.26 1.77 -12.60
C VAL A 66 -0.19 1.84 -13.67
N PHE A 67 -0.48 1.28 -14.84
CA PHE A 67 0.40 1.36 -16.00
C PHE A 67 0.06 2.58 -16.85
N ASN A 68 1.07 3.39 -17.19
CA ASN A 68 1.00 4.52 -18.11
C ASN A 68 -0.11 5.57 -17.83
N THR A 69 -0.69 5.56 -16.63
CA THR A 69 -1.83 6.42 -16.27
C THR A 69 -1.38 7.68 -15.55
N LEU A 70 -0.37 7.56 -14.67
CA LEU A 70 0.07 8.70 -13.86
C LEU A 70 0.86 9.74 -14.65
N ASN A 71 1.54 9.35 -15.73
CA ASN A 71 2.24 10.30 -16.62
C ASN A 71 1.26 11.28 -17.29
N ALA A 72 0.00 10.89 -17.52
CA ALA A 72 -1.01 11.78 -18.08
C ALA A 72 -1.45 12.89 -17.12
N LEU A 73 -1.33 12.66 -15.81
CA LEU A 73 -1.70 13.62 -14.76
C LEU A 73 -0.49 14.41 -14.24
N PHE A 74 0.66 13.76 -14.15
CA PHE A 74 1.91 14.32 -13.64
C PHE A 74 3.06 13.91 -14.58
N PRO A 75 3.59 14.82 -15.42
CA PRO A 75 4.66 14.51 -16.38
C PRO A 75 6.03 14.44 -15.69
N ILE A 76 6.11 13.68 -14.60
CA ILE A 76 7.31 13.48 -13.77
C ILE A 76 7.98 12.13 -14.03
N ALA A 77 7.28 11.23 -14.70
CA ALA A 77 7.75 9.90 -15.09
C ALA A 77 7.82 9.78 -16.63
N PRO A 78 8.72 8.94 -17.18
CA PRO A 78 8.72 8.66 -18.62
C PRO A 78 7.44 7.97 -19.09
N PRO A 79 7.11 8.03 -20.39
CA PRO A 79 6.08 7.19 -21.00
C PRO A 79 6.35 5.71 -20.74
N ASN A 80 5.30 4.89 -20.71
CA ASN A 80 5.39 3.46 -20.42
C ASN A 80 6.00 3.16 -19.04
N SER A 81 5.69 3.97 -18.04
CA SER A 81 6.07 3.66 -16.66
C SER A 81 4.92 2.98 -15.91
N CYS A 82 5.27 2.00 -15.09
CA CYS A 82 4.46 1.59 -13.96
C CYS A 82 4.49 2.69 -12.91
N SER A 83 3.40 2.92 -12.18
CA SER A 83 3.39 3.97 -11.17
C SER A 83 2.45 3.63 -10.02
N THR A 84 2.73 4.21 -8.86
CA THR A 84 1.88 4.13 -7.67
C THR A 84 1.94 5.46 -6.92
N ILE A 85 0.87 5.77 -6.19
CA ILE A 85 0.86 6.86 -5.21
C ILE A 85 0.72 6.21 -3.84
N VAL A 86 1.66 6.50 -2.96
CA VAL A 86 1.61 6.03 -1.57
C VAL A 86 1.11 7.15 -0.70
N ILE A 87 -0.03 6.92 -0.06
CA ILE A 87 -0.59 7.80 0.96
C ILE A 87 -0.63 7.01 2.26
N CYS A 88 0.32 7.28 3.14
CA CYS A 88 0.41 6.55 4.40
C CYS A 88 -0.80 6.81 5.30
N PRO A 89 -1.39 5.76 5.90
CA PRO A 89 -2.46 5.89 6.87
C PRO A 89 -2.08 6.82 8.05
N PRO A 90 -3.06 7.40 8.76
CA PRO A 90 -2.79 8.17 9.97
C PRO A 90 -1.89 7.41 10.95
N THR A 91 -1.05 8.13 11.69
CA THR A 91 -0.06 7.58 12.64
C THR A 91 1.10 6.82 12.00
N THR A 92 1.17 6.75 10.68
CA THR A 92 2.33 6.22 9.94
C THR A 92 2.97 7.30 9.07
N THR A 93 4.24 7.13 8.76
CA THR A 93 5.01 7.98 7.86
C THR A 93 5.63 7.13 6.77
N LEU A 94 5.96 7.75 5.63
CA LEU A 94 6.61 7.05 4.55
C LEU A 94 8.08 6.81 4.88
N GLU A 95 8.53 5.58 4.67
CA GLU A 95 9.94 5.19 4.63
C GLU A 95 10.27 4.70 3.21
N TYR A 96 11.39 5.20 2.69
CA TYR A 96 11.99 4.69 1.46
C TYR A 96 13.38 4.13 1.75
N ILE A 97 13.72 3.03 1.10
CA ILE A 97 15.10 2.52 1.09
C ILE A 97 15.84 3.18 -0.07
N PHE A 98 16.72 4.13 0.26
CA PHE A 98 17.59 4.84 -0.68
C PHE A 98 19.03 4.42 -0.46
N LEU A 99 19.68 3.87 -1.51
CA LEU A 99 21.05 3.35 -1.43
C LEU A 99 21.26 2.37 -0.25
N GLY A 100 20.25 1.52 0.02
CA GLY A 100 20.28 0.55 1.12
C GLY A 100 20.02 1.13 2.52
N ASN A 101 19.77 2.43 2.65
CA ASN A 101 19.49 3.08 3.93
C ASN A 101 18.01 3.51 4.01
N PRO A 102 17.34 3.26 5.14
CA PRO A 102 15.99 3.77 5.38
C PRO A 102 16.03 5.28 5.59
N ILE A 103 15.19 6.00 4.86
CA ILE A 103 15.00 7.43 5.00
C ILE A 103 13.50 7.70 5.17
N ILE A 104 13.18 8.47 6.19
CA ILE A 104 11.82 8.96 6.39
C ILE A 104 11.58 10.16 5.48
N GLY A 105 10.45 10.18 4.80
CA GLY A 105 10.03 11.36 4.08
C GLY A 105 8.53 11.57 4.04
N PRO A 106 8.10 12.59 3.26
CA PRO A 106 6.72 13.01 3.28
C PRO A 106 5.83 12.00 2.58
N SER A 107 4.61 11.88 3.09
CA SER A 107 3.46 11.27 2.41
C SER A 107 2.49 12.39 2.02
N PRO A 108 1.96 12.43 0.78
CA PRO A 108 2.04 11.38 -0.24
C PRO A 108 3.33 11.43 -1.08
N VAL A 109 3.71 10.29 -1.67
CA VAL A 109 4.75 10.22 -2.71
C VAL A 109 4.19 9.57 -3.97
N LEU A 110 4.63 10.07 -5.13
CA LEU A 110 4.46 9.37 -6.41
C LEU A 110 5.76 8.65 -6.73
N ALA A 111 5.66 7.34 -6.93
CA ALA A 111 6.76 6.50 -7.37
C ALA A 111 6.44 5.90 -8.75
N TRP A 112 7.47 5.75 -9.58
CA TRP A 112 7.34 5.15 -10.89
C TRP A 112 8.48 4.17 -11.16
N CYS A 113 8.22 3.20 -12.03
CA CYS A 113 9.23 2.30 -12.53
C CYS A 113 9.12 2.21 -14.05
N GLU A 114 10.26 2.26 -14.72
CA GLU A 114 10.33 2.22 -16.17
C GLU A 114 10.13 0.78 -16.66
N GLU A 115 9.22 0.55 -17.60
CA GLU A 115 9.03 -0.78 -18.20
C GLU A 115 9.97 -1.03 -19.38
N THR A 116 10.60 0.03 -19.90
CA THR A 116 11.44 -0.02 -21.10
C THR A 116 12.62 0.92 -20.97
N GLY A 117 13.72 0.62 -21.67
CA GLY A 117 14.91 1.47 -21.71
C GLY A 117 16.03 0.97 -20.79
N PRO A 118 17.09 1.78 -20.63
CA PRO A 118 18.26 1.40 -19.83
C PRO A 118 17.94 1.19 -18.35
N ASP A 119 16.95 1.91 -17.83
CA ASP A 119 16.57 1.92 -16.42
C ASP A 119 15.37 0.96 -16.14
N ALA A 120 15.04 0.09 -17.09
CA ALA A 120 13.88 -0.78 -16.99
C ALA A 120 13.91 -1.69 -15.75
N GLY A 121 12.80 -1.74 -15.01
CA GLY A 121 12.68 -2.48 -13.75
C GLY A 121 13.13 -1.70 -12.51
N THR A 122 13.63 -0.47 -12.68
CA THR A 122 14.11 0.36 -11.56
C THR A 122 13.01 1.32 -11.10
N TRP A 123 12.80 1.38 -9.78
CA TRP A 123 11.86 2.32 -9.17
C TRP A 123 12.52 3.64 -8.81
N TYR A 124 11.78 4.72 -9.03
CA TYR A 124 12.18 6.08 -8.72
C TYR A 124 11.06 6.83 -8.01
N ALA A 125 11.44 7.81 -7.21
CA ALA A 125 10.57 8.90 -6.77
C ALA A 125 11.26 10.24 -6.99
N GLY A 126 10.50 11.32 -6.96
CA GLY A 126 11.03 12.65 -7.19
C GLY A 126 9.97 13.62 -7.70
N VAL A 127 10.45 14.76 -8.17
CA VAL A 127 9.59 15.84 -8.72
C VAL A 127 9.67 15.95 -10.24
N SER A 128 10.62 15.24 -10.87
CA SER A 128 10.77 15.13 -12.32
C SER A 128 11.73 14.00 -12.70
N ILE A 129 11.81 13.69 -13.99
CA ILE A 129 12.77 12.71 -14.56
C ILE A 129 14.23 13.10 -14.27
N ILE A 130 14.52 14.39 -14.13
CA ILE A 130 15.88 14.90 -13.85
C ILE A 130 16.16 14.93 -12.34
N ALA A 131 15.17 15.38 -11.56
CA ALA A 131 15.24 15.45 -10.10
C ALA A 131 14.51 14.24 -9.48
N ARG A 132 15.12 13.06 -9.70
CA ARG A 132 14.66 11.76 -9.20
C ARG A 132 15.73 11.09 -8.36
N PHE A 133 15.29 10.14 -7.54
CA PHE A 133 16.16 9.26 -6.77
C PHE A 133 15.62 7.83 -6.84
N GLU A 134 16.54 6.87 -6.90
CA GLU A 134 16.22 5.45 -6.97
C GLU A 134 15.66 4.93 -5.64
N LEU A 135 14.69 4.05 -5.71
CA LEU A 135 14.04 3.40 -4.58
C LEU A 135 14.23 1.90 -4.65
N ALA A 136 14.66 1.28 -3.56
CA ALA A 136 14.64 -0.17 -3.45
C ALA A 136 13.34 -0.71 -2.85
N SER A 137 12.68 0.07 -1.99
CA SER A 137 11.42 -0.30 -1.36
C SER A 137 10.70 0.92 -0.78
N LEU A 138 9.38 0.81 -0.65
CA LEU A 138 8.50 1.76 0.04
C LEU A 138 7.72 1.05 1.13
N ALA A 139 7.61 1.67 2.31
CA ALA A 139 6.74 1.18 3.37
C ALA A 139 6.16 2.36 4.16
N CYS A 140 4.94 2.21 4.67
CA CYS A 140 4.47 3.10 5.71
C CYS A 140 4.91 2.53 7.07
N ARG A 141 5.59 3.32 7.90
CA ARG A 141 6.09 2.89 9.21
C ARG A 141 5.40 3.69 10.33
N PRO A 142 5.14 3.11 11.50
CA PRO A 142 4.60 3.85 12.63
C PRO A 142 5.45 5.08 12.98
N ILE A 143 4.79 6.19 13.28
CA ILE A 143 5.44 7.34 13.91
C ILE A 143 5.64 6.96 15.38
N ILE A 144 6.88 6.68 15.78
CA ILE A 144 7.20 6.42 17.18
C ILE A 144 7.17 7.77 17.91
N PRO A 145 6.23 8.02 18.83
CA PRO A 145 6.30 9.20 19.69
C PRO A 145 7.52 9.01 20.61
N GLY A 146 8.47 9.95 20.54
CA GLY A 146 9.58 10.03 21.50
C GLY A 146 9.13 10.43 22.89
#